data_AF-A0A1H0WZS8-F1
#
_entry.id   AF-A0A1H0WZS8-F1
#
_cell.length_a   1.000
_cell.length_b   1.000
_cell.length_c   1.000
_cell.angle_alpha   90.00
_cell.angle_beta   90.00
_cell.angle_gamma   90.00
#
_symmetry.space_group_name_H-M   'P 1'
#
loop_
_entity.id
_entity.type
_entity.pdbx_description
1 polymer ?
#
loop_
_entity_poly.entity_id
_entity_poly.type
_entity_poly.pdbx_seq_one_letter_code
_entity_poly.pdbx_strand_id
1 'polypeptide(L)'
;MKISVLAVAILFIVAAFGCQNSSGQGDKRKLSKPAEEWKKTLTPNQYHIMVESGTELPYQNDYWNNHQKGVYVSAATGEVLFSSDDKFDSGTGWPSFVKPVDSTKVAIVYDDSYGMSRDEVIEKSTGLHLGHVFDDGPANRGGKRYCMNSGALKFIKK
;
A
#
# COMPACT_ATOMS: atom_id res chain seq x y z
N MET A 1 79.28 -14.87 7.12
CA MET A 1 78.38 -13.81 7.61
C MET A 1 76.98 -14.14 7.13
N LYS A 2 76.05 -14.32 8.07
CA LYS A 2 74.68 -14.79 7.86
C LYS A 2 73.83 -13.64 7.33
N ILE A 3 73.18 -13.79 6.18
CA ILE A 3 72.01 -12.98 5.83
C ILE A 3 70.92 -13.94 5.36
N SER A 4 69.94 -14.10 6.23
CA SER A 4 68.76 -14.93 6.10
C SER A 4 67.85 -14.42 4.99
N VAL A 5 67.55 -15.26 4.01
CA VAL A 5 66.46 -15.00 3.05
C VAL A 5 65.18 -15.54 3.68
N LEU A 6 64.46 -14.66 4.38
CA LEU A 6 63.14 -14.95 4.91
C LEU A 6 62.13 -14.78 3.77
N ALA A 7 61.63 -15.89 3.25
CA ALA A 7 60.55 -15.90 2.27
C ALA A 7 59.24 -15.44 2.96
N VAL A 8 58.83 -14.19 2.70
CA VAL A 8 57.52 -13.69 3.12
C VAL A 8 56.52 -14.12 2.05
N ALA A 9 55.83 -15.22 2.30
CA ALA A 9 54.63 -15.59 1.56
C ALA A 9 53.51 -14.63 1.97
N ILE A 10 53.28 -13.59 1.18
CA ILE A 10 52.14 -12.69 1.32
C ILE A 10 50.90 -13.46 0.86
N LEU A 11 50.16 -13.98 1.83
CA LEU A 11 48.85 -14.59 1.64
C LEU A 11 47.86 -13.49 1.24
N PHE A 12 47.61 -13.33 -0.06
CA PHE A 12 46.52 -12.49 -0.56
C PHE A 12 45.18 -13.15 -0.19
N ILE A 13 44.67 -12.80 0.99
CA ILE A 13 43.27 -13.04 1.37
C ILE A 13 42.43 -12.10 0.50
N VAL A 14 41.96 -12.60 -0.64
CA VAL A 14 40.86 -11.97 -1.36
C VAL A 14 39.62 -12.20 -0.51
N ALA A 15 39.33 -11.25 0.38
CA ALA A 15 38.04 -11.16 1.02
C ALA A 15 37.02 -10.90 -0.09
N ALA A 16 36.32 -11.97 -0.50
CA ALA A 16 35.12 -11.86 -1.31
C ALA A 16 34.07 -11.13 -0.45
N PHE A 17 34.14 -9.80 -0.43
CA PHE A 17 32.98 -8.97 -0.19
C PHE A 17 32.03 -9.22 -1.35
N GLY A 18 31.22 -10.27 -1.21
CA GLY A 18 30.00 -10.39 -1.97
C GLY A 18 29.18 -9.15 -1.65
N CYS A 19 29.18 -8.18 -2.56
CA CYS A 19 28.12 -7.19 -2.62
C CYS A 19 26.81 -7.97 -2.69
N GLN A 20 26.10 -8.07 -1.56
CA GLN A 20 24.72 -8.49 -1.57
C GLN A 20 23.97 -7.41 -2.34
N ASN A 21 23.71 -7.73 -3.60
CA ASN A 21 22.89 -6.98 -4.51
C ASN A 21 21.47 -7.00 -3.92
N SER A 22 21.09 -5.96 -3.17
CA SER A 22 19.70 -5.74 -2.78
C SER A 22 18.94 -5.25 -4.02
N SER A 23 18.72 -6.16 -4.96
CA SER A 23 17.72 -5.96 -6.01
C SER A 23 16.38 -5.80 -5.30
N GLY A 24 15.76 -4.63 -5.42
CA GLY A 24 14.42 -4.37 -4.93
C GLY A 24 13.45 -5.41 -5.49
N GLN A 25 13.13 -6.40 -4.68
CA GLN A 25 11.93 -7.20 -4.86
C GLN A 25 10.81 -6.37 -4.24
N GLY A 26 9.90 -5.84 -5.07
CA GLY A 26 8.68 -5.23 -4.58
C GLY A 26 7.96 -6.24 -3.70
N ASP A 27 7.76 -5.90 -2.42
CA ASP A 27 7.15 -6.79 -1.44
C ASP A 27 5.74 -7.16 -1.91
N LYS A 28 5.54 -8.42 -2.31
CA LYS A 28 4.20 -8.91 -2.67
C LYS A 28 3.28 -8.83 -1.45
N ARG A 29 2.05 -8.37 -1.65
CA ARG A 29 1.01 -8.28 -0.62
C ARG A 29 0.83 -9.63 0.09
N LYS A 30 0.89 -9.63 1.42
CA LYS A 30 0.69 -10.81 2.27
C LYS A 30 -0.50 -10.60 3.21
N LEU A 31 -1.49 -11.49 3.16
CA LEU A 31 -2.63 -11.46 4.06
C LEU A 31 -2.26 -11.96 5.46
N SER A 32 -2.84 -11.33 6.48
CA SER A 32 -2.70 -11.70 7.91
C SER A 32 -3.33 -13.05 8.26
N LYS A 33 -4.32 -13.51 7.48
CA LYS A 33 -4.99 -14.81 7.60
C LYS A 33 -5.37 -15.35 6.22
N PRO A 34 -5.67 -16.65 6.08
CA PRO A 34 -6.07 -17.26 4.81
C PRO A 34 -7.25 -16.52 4.16
N ALA A 35 -7.22 -16.41 2.82
CA ALA A 35 -8.24 -15.70 2.05
C ALA A 35 -9.67 -16.16 2.41
N GLU A 36 -9.90 -17.47 2.48
CA GLU A 36 -11.20 -18.07 2.79
C GLU A 36 -11.79 -17.62 4.14
N GLU A 37 -10.96 -17.25 5.12
CA GLU A 37 -11.46 -16.78 6.42
C GLU A 37 -12.12 -15.40 6.32
N TRP A 38 -11.75 -14.59 5.34
CA TRP A 38 -12.36 -13.28 5.11
C TRP A 38 -13.79 -13.37 4.59
N LYS A 39 -14.18 -14.48 3.93
CA LYS A 39 -15.57 -14.70 3.47
C LYS A 39 -16.58 -14.73 4.62
N LYS A 40 -16.14 -15.01 5.85
CA LYS A 40 -16.98 -15.05 7.05
C LYS A 40 -17.33 -13.64 7.57
N THR A 41 -16.51 -12.64 7.25
CA THR A 41 -16.60 -11.30 7.83
C THR A 41 -16.89 -10.21 6.79
N LEU A 42 -16.52 -10.44 5.53
CA LEU A 42 -16.71 -9.50 4.44
C LEU A 42 -17.95 -9.86 3.62
N THR A 43 -18.64 -8.83 3.12
CA THR A 43 -19.63 -9.03 2.05
C THR A 43 -18.95 -9.52 0.76
N PRO A 44 -19.68 -10.10 -0.20
CA PRO A 44 -19.09 -10.53 -1.47
C PRO A 44 -18.32 -9.41 -2.20
N ASN A 45 -18.87 -8.19 -2.23
CA ASN A 45 -18.20 -7.05 -2.86
C ASN A 45 -16.94 -6.61 -2.08
N GLN A 46 -17.01 -6.55 -0.75
CA GLN A 46 -15.84 -6.26 0.10
C GLN A 46 -14.75 -7.31 -0.10
N TYR A 47 -15.12 -8.59 -0.17
CA TYR A 47 -14.17 -9.68 -0.41
C TYR A 47 -13.49 -9.52 -1.77
N HIS A 48 -14.26 -9.30 -2.83
CA HIS A 48 -13.74 -9.08 -4.17
C HIS A 48 -12.73 -7.93 -4.20
N ILE A 49 -13.06 -6.80 -3.59
CA ILE A 49 -12.18 -5.62 -3.55
C ILE A 49 -10.96 -5.90 -2.65
N MET A 50 -11.17 -6.24 -1.38
CA MET A 50 -10.12 -6.24 -0.36
C MET A 50 -9.23 -7.49 -0.41
N VAL A 51 -9.76 -8.63 -0.81
CA VAL A 51 -9.04 -9.92 -0.83
C VAL A 51 -8.56 -10.27 -2.23
N GLU A 52 -9.34 -9.98 -3.27
CA GLU A 52 -8.96 -10.31 -4.66
C GLU A 52 -8.36 -9.11 -5.41
N SER A 53 -8.13 -7.97 -4.71
CA SER A 53 -7.66 -6.71 -5.29
C SER A 53 -8.54 -6.22 -6.44
N GLY A 54 -9.85 -6.50 -6.37
CA GLY A 54 -10.86 -5.99 -7.29
C GLY A 54 -11.04 -4.48 -7.20
N THR A 55 -11.57 -3.88 -8.26
CA THR A 55 -11.82 -2.43 -8.34
C THR A 55 -13.29 -2.19 -8.65
N GLU A 56 -13.95 -1.37 -7.84
CA GLU A 56 -15.34 -0.97 -8.07
C GLU A 56 -15.47 0.00 -9.26
N LEU A 57 -16.67 0.13 -9.84
CA LEU A 57 -16.89 1.03 -10.97
C LEU A 57 -16.79 2.51 -10.55
N PRO A 58 -16.18 3.37 -11.39
CA PRO A 58 -16.13 4.81 -11.12
C PRO A 58 -17.54 5.40 -11.12
N TYR A 59 -17.77 6.36 -10.22
CA TYR A 59 -19.05 7.07 -10.03
C TYR A 59 -20.24 6.20 -9.60
N GLN A 60 -20.04 4.89 -9.43
CA GLN A 60 -21.05 3.92 -9.03
C GLN A 60 -20.63 3.26 -7.71
N ASN A 61 -20.34 4.09 -6.72
CA ASN A 61 -19.91 3.68 -5.39
C ASN A 61 -20.38 4.67 -4.33
N ASP A 62 -20.29 4.28 -3.06
CA ASP A 62 -20.95 5.02 -1.98
C ASP A 62 -20.27 6.36 -1.64
N TYR A 63 -18.95 6.46 -1.83
CA TYR A 63 -18.17 7.53 -1.21
C TYR A 63 -17.44 8.46 -2.18
N TRP A 64 -17.51 8.25 -3.49
CA TRP A 64 -16.86 9.17 -4.45
C TRP A 64 -17.32 10.62 -4.23
N ASN A 65 -18.63 10.86 -4.10
CA ASN A 65 -19.22 12.19 -3.89
C ASN A 65 -19.61 12.49 -2.43
N ASN A 66 -19.07 11.74 -1.47
CA ASN A 66 -19.36 12.03 -0.07
C ASN A 66 -18.56 13.25 0.41
N HIS A 67 -19.27 14.27 0.92
CA HIS A 67 -18.72 15.53 1.44
C HIS A 67 -18.95 15.73 2.94
N GLN A 68 -19.54 14.74 3.61
CA GLN A 68 -19.86 14.83 5.04
C GLN A 68 -18.59 14.82 5.90
N LYS A 69 -18.64 15.49 7.05
CA LYS A 69 -17.56 15.45 8.05
C LYS A 69 -17.60 14.14 8.86
N GLY A 70 -16.46 13.49 8.95
CA GLY A 70 -16.30 12.19 9.58
C GLY A 70 -14.97 11.53 9.21
N VAL A 71 -14.90 10.22 9.46
CA VAL A 71 -13.73 9.38 9.18
C VAL A 71 -14.13 8.16 8.36
N TYR A 72 -13.17 7.65 7.59
CA TYR A 72 -13.30 6.43 6.82
C TYR A 72 -12.49 5.34 7.50
N VAL A 73 -13.18 4.28 7.92
CA VAL A 73 -12.58 3.13 8.59
C VAL A 73 -12.50 1.93 7.65
N SER A 74 -11.56 1.02 7.89
CA SER A 74 -11.49 -0.26 7.17
C SER A 74 -12.84 -0.98 7.25
N ALA A 75 -13.36 -1.42 6.10
CA ALA A 75 -14.59 -2.21 6.08
C ALA A 75 -14.44 -3.54 6.84
N ALA A 76 -13.21 -4.06 6.93
CA ALA A 76 -12.86 -5.33 7.56
C ALA A 76 -12.62 -5.22 9.08
N THR A 77 -11.84 -4.23 9.52
CA THR A 77 -11.36 -4.14 10.91
C THR A 77 -11.98 -3.01 11.72
N GLY A 78 -12.55 -2.00 11.05
CA GLY A 78 -12.99 -0.76 11.70
C GLY A 78 -11.85 0.18 12.10
N GLU A 79 -10.60 -0.11 11.72
CA GLU A 79 -9.47 0.80 11.93
C GLU A 79 -9.65 2.10 11.13
N VAL A 80 -9.36 3.26 11.73
CA VAL A 80 -9.47 4.55 11.04
C VAL A 80 -8.31 4.70 10.06
N LEU A 81 -8.63 4.88 8.77
CA LEU A 81 -7.64 4.94 7.70
C LEU A 81 -7.54 6.34 7.06
N PHE A 82 -8.68 7.00 6.84
CA PHE A 82 -8.71 8.31 6.19
C PHE A 82 -9.67 9.27 6.88
N SER A 83 -9.41 10.57 6.75
CA SER A 83 -10.26 11.65 7.26
C SER A 83 -10.96 12.38 6.12
N SER A 84 -12.21 12.81 6.36
CA SER A 84 -12.92 13.73 5.46
C SER A 84 -12.21 15.08 5.25
N ASP A 85 -11.34 15.50 6.19
CA ASP A 85 -10.55 16.73 6.03
C ASP A 85 -9.44 16.60 4.96
N ASP A 86 -8.99 15.37 4.71
CA ASP A 86 -7.99 15.04 3.71
C ASP A 86 -8.60 14.52 2.39
N LYS A 87 -9.92 14.34 2.35
CA LYS A 87 -10.66 14.03 1.12
C LYS A 87 -10.71 15.25 0.20
N PHE A 88 -10.67 15.02 -1.11
CA PHE A 88 -10.88 16.05 -2.13
C PHE A 88 -11.54 15.47 -3.39
N ASP A 89 -12.07 16.35 -4.24
CA ASP A 89 -12.67 15.97 -5.52
C ASP A 89 -11.59 15.88 -6.59
N SER A 90 -11.21 14.64 -6.90
CA SER A 90 -10.23 14.34 -7.95
C SER A 90 -10.83 14.25 -9.35
N GLY A 91 -12.15 14.10 -9.47
CA GLY A 91 -12.82 13.82 -10.74
C GLY A 91 -12.51 12.43 -11.31
N THR A 92 -12.03 11.48 -10.49
CA THR A 92 -11.72 10.11 -10.97
C THR A 92 -12.90 9.15 -10.85
N GLY A 93 -13.88 9.48 -10.01
CA GLY A 93 -15.03 8.61 -9.72
C GLY A 93 -14.84 7.69 -8.51
N TRP A 94 -13.76 7.85 -7.73
CA TRP A 94 -13.52 7.15 -6.47
C TRP A 94 -13.16 8.13 -5.34
N PRO A 95 -13.43 7.79 -4.06
CA PRO A 95 -13.00 8.63 -2.94
C PRO A 95 -11.48 8.81 -2.97
N SER A 96 -11.06 10.07 -2.98
CA SER A 96 -9.66 10.46 -3.14
C SER A 96 -9.19 11.28 -1.95
N PHE A 97 -8.05 10.90 -1.38
CA PHE A 97 -7.47 11.55 -0.20
C PHE A 97 -6.03 11.99 -0.49
N VAL A 98 -5.58 13.06 0.17
CA VAL A 98 -4.18 13.51 0.01
C VAL A 98 -3.21 12.70 0.87
N LYS A 99 -3.69 12.09 1.96
CA LYS A 99 -2.92 11.25 2.89
C LYS A 99 -3.83 10.36 3.75
N PRO A 100 -3.31 9.25 4.31
CA PRO A 100 -3.97 8.54 5.41
C PRO A 100 -3.93 9.36 6.71
N VAL A 101 -4.73 8.98 7.71
CA VAL A 101 -4.68 9.61 9.04
C VAL A 101 -3.34 9.36 9.74
N ASP A 102 -2.71 8.22 9.45
CA ASP A 102 -1.42 7.80 9.99
C ASP A 102 -0.75 6.87 8.97
N SER A 103 0.48 7.20 8.57
CA SER A 103 1.24 6.44 7.57
C SER A 103 1.62 5.03 8.03
N THR A 104 1.51 4.73 9.32
CA THR A 104 1.74 3.38 9.86
C THR A 104 0.55 2.44 9.65
N LYS A 105 -0.61 2.95 9.23
CA LYS A 105 -1.85 2.16 9.04
C LYS A 105 -1.98 1.55 7.65
N VAL A 106 -1.31 2.14 6.68
CA VAL A 106 -1.29 1.66 5.30
C VAL A 106 0.13 1.29 4.89
N ALA A 107 0.25 0.43 3.88
CA ALA A 107 1.51 0.16 3.21
C ALA A 107 1.33 0.33 1.71
N ILE A 108 2.42 0.68 1.03
CA ILE A 108 2.49 0.77 -0.42
C ILE A 108 3.22 -0.47 -0.92
N VAL A 109 2.57 -1.19 -1.83
CA VAL A 109 3.06 -2.41 -2.45
C VAL A 109 3.10 -2.21 -3.96
N TYR A 110 4.17 -2.69 -4.59
CA TYR A 110 4.30 -2.61 -6.04
C TYR A 110 3.31 -3.59 -6.73
N ASP A 111 2.48 -3.06 -7.62
CA ASP A 111 1.50 -3.79 -8.41
C ASP A 111 1.85 -3.72 -9.90
N ASP A 112 2.19 -4.87 -10.48
CA ASP A 112 2.52 -5.07 -11.90
C ASP A 112 1.40 -5.77 -12.70
N SER A 113 0.19 -5.84 -12.12
CA SER A 113 -0.96 -6.47 -12.77
C SER A 113 -1.45 -5.71 -14.00
N TYR A 114 -2.12 -6.42 -14.92
CA TYR A 114 -2.71 -5.88 -16.15
C TYR A 114 -1.73 -5.12 -17.06
N GLY A 115 -0.42 -5.38 -16.94
CA GLY A 115 0.61 -4.69 -17.74
C GLY A 115 0.82 -3.22 -17.34
N MET A 116 0.31 -2.81 -16.18
CA MET A 116 0.51 -1.48 -15.60
C MET A 116 1.46 -1.58 -14.42
N SER A 117 2.16 -0.48 -14.11
CA SER A 117 2.99 -0.34 -12.92
C SER A 117 2.32 0.67 -12.01
N ARG A 118 1.84 0.23 -10.84
CA ARG A 118 1.08 1.06 -9.89
C ARG A 118 1.52 0.79 -8.45
N ASP A 119 1.31 1.78 -7.61
CA ASP A 119 1.54 1.67 -6.17
C ASP A 119 0.21 1.30 -5.48
N GLU A 120 0.03 0.01 -5.19
CA GLU A 120 -1.12 -0.51 -4.44
C GLU A 120 -1.06 -0.05 -3.00
N VAL A 121 -2.19 0.42 -2.47
CA VAL A 121 -2.35 0.78 -1.07
C VAL A 121 -3.12 -0.33 -0.37
N ILE A 122 -2.51 -0.87 0.68
CA ILE A 122 -3.08 -1.95 1.50
C ILE A 122 -3.20 -1.52 2.96
N GLU A 123 -4.15 -2.09 3.69
CA GLU A 123 -4.19 -1.98 5.16
C GLU A 123 -3.02 -2.78 5.73
N LYS A 124 -2.12 -2.11 6.46
CA LYS A 124 -0.85 -2.70 6.89
C LYS A 124 -1.02 -3.88 7.84
N SER A 125 -2.03 -3.79 8.72
CA SER A 125 -2.30 -4.81 9.75
C SER A 125 -2.85 -6.11 9.15
N THR A 126 -3.58 -6.03 8.04
CA THR A 126 -4.29 -7.17 7.46
C THR A 126 -3.73 -7.65 6.12
N GLY A 127 -3.04 -6.77 5.40
CA GLY A 127 -2.65 -6.95 4.01
C GLY A 127 -3.79 -6.80 3.01
N LEU A 128 -4.97 -6.30 3.43
CA LEU A 128 -6.13 -6.16 2.54
C LEU A 128 -6.00 -4.96 1.61
N HIS A 129 -6.42 -5.14 0.35
CA HIS A 129 -6.41 -4.10 -0.68
C HIS A 129 -7.38 -2.97 -0.32
N LEU A 130 -6.95 -1.73 -0.53
CA LEU A 130 -7.76 -0.52 -0.37
C LEU A 130 -7.93 0.23 -1.69
N GLY A 131 -6.86 0.36 -2.46
CA GLY A 131 -6.83 1.05 -3.76
C GLY A 131 -5.40 1.31 -4.21
N HIS A 132 -5.15 2.48 -4.80
CA HIS A 132 -3.81 2.87 -5.28
C HIS A 132 -3.46 4.31 -4.91
N VAL A 133 -2.17 4.63 -4.92
CA VAL A 133 -1.66 6.00 -4.74
C VAL A 133 -0.96 6.48 -6.01
N PHE A 134 -1.14 7.76 -6.31
CA PHE A 134 -0.60 8.43 -7.50
C PHE A 134 0.05 9.77 -7.12
N ASP A 135 0.93 10.28 -7.99
CA ASP A 135 1.66 11.55 -7.84
C ASP A 135 0.97 12.77 -8.48
N ASP A 136 -0.33 12.66 -8.76
CA ASP A 136 -1.15 13.68 -9.43
C ASP A 136 -2.17 14.34 -8.48
N GLY A 137 -1.90 14.32 -7.18
CA GLY A 137 -2.71 15.01 -6.18
C GLY A 137 -2.44 16.52 -6.12
N PRO A 138 -3.18 17.26 -5.28
CA PRO A 138 -2.97 18.70 -5.11
C PRO A 138 -1.56 19.00 -4.60
N ALA A 139 -0.77 19.72 -5.41
CA ALA A 139 0.65 20.00 -5.12
C ALA A 139 0.84 20.73 -3.78
N ASN A 140 -0.05 21.66 -3.44
CA ASN A 140 -0.03 22.40 -2.17
C ASN A 140 -0.43 21.56 -0.94
N ARG A 141 -0.83 20.29 -1.12
CA ARG A 141 -1.24 19.37 -0.05
C ARG A 141 -0.42 18.07 -0.04
N GLY A 142 0.76 18.08 -0.65
CA GLY A 142 1.70 16.95 -0.66
C GLY A 142 1.75 16.18 -1.99
N GLY A 143 0.94 16.55 -2.98
CA GLY A 143 1.03 16.01 -4.34
C GLY A 143 0.57 14.55 -4.52
N LYS A 144 0.21 13.85 -3.45
CA LYS A 144 -0.27 12.47 -3.50
C LYS A 144 -1.79 12.43 -3.64
N ARG A 145 -2.28 11.44 -4.39
CA ARG A 145 -3.70 11.07 -4.47
C ARG A 145 -3.87 9.60 -4.11
N TYR A 146 -4.36 9.35 -2.91
CA TYR A 146 -4.82 8.03 -2.46
C TYR A 146 -6.23 7.80 -3.00
N CYS A 147 -6.34 7.04 -4.07
CA CYS A 147 -7.59 6.70 -4.77
C CYS A 147 -8.11 5.35 -4.28
N MET A 148 -9.06 5.38 -3.34
CA MET A 148 -9.51 4.19 -2.61
C MET A 148 -10.83 3.66 -3.16
N ASN A 149 -11.07 2.36 -3.01
CA ASN A 149 -12.40 1.79 -3.22
C ASN A 149 -13.29 2.11 -2.02
N SER A 150 -14.51 2.58 -2.27
CA SER A 150 -15.55 2.76 -1.24
C SER A 150 -15.90 1.44 -0.58
N GLY A 151 -15.97 0.35 -1.35
CA GLY A 151 -16.21 -0.99 -0.82
C GLY A 151 -15.14 -1.48 0.17
N ALA A 152 -13.94 -0.90 0.18
CA ALA A 152 -12.92 -1.20 1.18
C ALA A 152 -13.06 -0.37 2.47
N LEU A 153 -14.00 0.58 2.50
CA LEU A 153 -14.17 1.56 3.58
C LEU A 153 -15.60 1.54 4.15
N LYS A 154 -15.75 2.05 5.36
CA LYS A 154 -17.03 2.44 5.97
C LYS A 154 -16.89 3.87 6.48
N PHE A 155 -17.91 4.70 6.27
CA PHE A 155 -17.89 6.08 6.75
C PHE A 155 -18.59 6.21 8.11
N ILE A 156 -17.92 6.84 9.06
CA ILE A 156 -18.46 7.19 10.37
C ILE A 156 -18.56 8.72 10.46
N LYS A 157 -19.80 9.22 10.49
CA LYS A 157 -20.08 10.65 10.61
C LYS A 157 -19.66 11.18 11.99
N LYS A 158 -19.10 12.38 12.01
CA LYS A 158 -18.75 13.12 13.24
C LYS A 158 -19.97 13.75 13.90
#